data_AF-A0A0D3H2J8-F1
#
_entry.id   AF-A0A0D3H2J8-F1
#
_cell.length_a   1.000
_cell.length_b   1.000
_cell.length_c   1.000
_cell.angle_alpha   90.00
_cell.angle_beta   90.00
_cell.angle_gamma   90.00
#
_symmetry.space_group_name_H-M   'P 1'
#
loop_
_entity.id
_entity.type
_entity.pdbx_description
1 polymer ?
#
loop_
_entity_poly.entity_id
_entity_poly.type
_entity_poly.pdbx_seq_one_letter_code
_entity_poly.pdbx_strand_id
1 'polypeptide(L)'
;MSDSALKDLNLAQSAELEKTKDSSAKSCITKPVLNGNKCNNTEENAPPVLPDAVTNGCEAGNADVEYIDSESLTDLEDAGATLSTLVARLDSKDWVMTCEALNNVRQLAIYHKDRLQELLEPLVPLIVKSVKNPRSAVCKTALMTCADIFKAYGDLMVDSIDPLLVQLFLKSSQDKRFVCEAAEAALISMTSWIAPSALLPKMQPYLKNRNPRIRAKASMCFSKSVPRLGVEGIKEYGMDKLVQIAATQLSDQLPESREAARKLALELQAFYEKSQASSSGEVDDAPATSPDADAGAESWEAFCQSKLSPLSAQAILRVTSTTKEGVAVVVTSTPPKEGVTVGC
;
A
#
# COMPACT_ATOMS: atom_id res chain seq x y z
N MET A 1 -24.08 -10.54 13.78
CA MET A 1 -24.39 -9.13 13.43
C MET A 1 -24.79 -9.13 11.97
N SER A 2 -25.99 -8.65 11.64
CA SER A 2 -26.69 -8.92 10.39
C SER A 2 -26.28 -8.00 9.23
N ASP A 3 -26.34 -8.52 8.00
CA ASP A 3 -26.11 -7.85 6.71
C ASP A 3 -26.90 -6.55 6.47
N SER A 4 -27.83 -6.22 7.35
CA SER A 4 -28.57 -4.95 7.35
C SER A 4 -27.66 -3.75 7.65
N ALA A 5 -26.68 -3.90 8.55
CA ALA A 5 -25.82 -2.78 8.97
C ALA A 5 -24.87 -2.29 7.85
N LEU A 6 -24.54 -3.14 6.88
CA LEU A 6 -23.68 -2.79 5.73
C LEU A 6 -24.44 -2.08 4.60
N LYS A 7 -25.77 -2.22 4.56
CA LYS A 7 -26.61 -1.53 3.56
C LYS A 7 -26.86 -0.08 3.94
N ASP A 8 -27.02 0.22 5.22
CA ASP A 8 -27.32 1.58 5.69
C ASP A 8 -26.14 2.56 5.51
N LEU A 9 -24.90 2.06 5.57
CA LEU A 9 -23.70 2.85 5.27
C LEU A 9 -23.54 3.22 3.79
N ASN A 10 -24.08 2.40 2.87
CA ASN A 10 -24.05 2.71 1.43
C ASN A 10 -25.12 3.73 1.01
N LEU A 11 -26.24 3.80 1.74
CA LEU A 11 -27.33 4.72 1.41
C LEU A 11 -27.01 6.15 1.84
N ALA A 12 -26.34 6.34 2.98
CA ALA A 12 -25.96 7.66 3.48
C ALA A 12 -24.93 8.38 2.59
N GLN A 13 -24.02 7.66 1.93
CA GLN A 13 -23.00 8.26 1.05
C GLN A 13 -23.55 8.67 -0.33
N SER A 14 -24.70 8.12 -0.73
CA SER A 14 -25.27 8.38 -2.05
C SER A 14 -26.10 9.68 -2.09
N ALA A 15 -26.55 10.19 -0.94
CA ALA A 15 -27.41 11.37 -0.85
C ALA A 15 -26.64 12.71 -0.89
N GLU A 16 -25.32 12.70 -0.70
CA GLU A 16 -24.53 13.94 -0.56
C GLU A 16 -23.90 14.42 -1.87
N LEU A 17 -24.05 13.67 -2.98
CA LEU A 17 -23.43 14.00 -4.27
C LEU A 17 -24.38 14.61 -5.33
N GLU A 18 -25.68 14.69 -5.08
CA GLU A 18 -26.64 15.32 -6.01
C GLU A 18 -27.05 16.72 -5.55
N LYS A 19 -26.14 17.69 -5.69
CA LYS A 19 -26.52 19.11 -5.76
C LYS A 19 -25.44 19.93 -6.45
N THR A 20 -25.43 19.88 -7.78
CA THR A 20 -25.17 21.03 -8.66
C THR A 20 -25.32 20.57 -10.11
N LYS A 21 -26.38 21.03 -10.78
CA LYS A 21 -26.56 20.99 -12.22
C LYS A 21 -26.80 22.43 -12.66
N ASP A 22 -25.97 22.93 -13.57
CA ASP A 22 -26.37 23.66 -14.79
C ASP A 22 -25.20 24.46 -15.38
N SER A 23 -24.77 24.09 -16.59
CA SER A 23 -25.00 24.94 -17.77
C SER A 23 -24.44 24.32 -19.06
N SER A 24 -25.36 24.06 -19.98
CA SER A 24 -25.33 24.21 -21.45
C SER A 24 -24.09 23.86 -22.29
N ALA A 25 -24.36 23.02 -23.30
CA ALA A 25 -23.50 22.46 -24.33
C ALA A 25 -22.86 23.45 -25.31
N LYS A 26 -21.74 23.01 -25.94
CA LYS A 26 -21.51 23.06 -27.40
C LYS A 26 -20.44 22.04 -27.82
N SER A 27 -20.76 21.28 -28.86
CA SER A 27 -19.93 20.30 -29.56
C SER A 27 -18.94 20.98 -30.52
N CYS A 28 -17.74 20.41 -30.70
CA CYS A 28 -17.14 20.26 -32.02
C CYS A 28 -15.96 19.26 -32.02
N ILE A 29 -15.96 18.40 -33.04
CA ILE A 29 -14.93 17.42 -33.40
C ILE A 29 -13.88 18.11 -34.27
N THR A 30 -12.58 17.88 -34.03
CA THR A 30 -11.56 17.56 -35.07
C THR A 30 -10.20 17.20 -34.47
N LYS A 31 -9.42 16.45 -35.27
CA LYS A 31 -8.25 15.62 -34.95
C LYS A 31 -6.89 16.40 -35.03
N PRO A 32 -5.72 15.75 -34.79
CA PRO A 32 -4.57 16.29 -34.04
C PRO A 32 -3.42 16.82 -34.90
N VAL A 33 -2.53 17.65 -34.32
CA VAL A 33 -1.14 17.87 -34.83
C VAL A 33 -0.17 18.22 -33.69
N LEU A 34 1.05 17.72 -33.87
CA LEU A 34 2.30 17.80 -33.10
C LEU A 34 2.98 19.19 -33.04
N ASN A 35 3.84 19.31 -32.01
CA ASN A 35 5.16 19.96 -31.97
C ASN A 35 5.31 21.48 -31.70
N GLY A 36 6.06 21.77 -30.62
CA GLY A 36 7.15 22.75 -30.57
C GLY A 36 6.80 24.24 -30.53
N ASN A 37 7.07 24.92 -29.40
CA ASN A 37 8.23 25.83 -29.31
C ASN A 37 8.33 26.56 -27.96
N LYS A 38 9.59 26.95 -27.72
CA LYS A 38 10.24 27.59 -26.58
C LYS A 38 10.04 29.12 -26.58
N CYS A 39 10.50 29.76 -25.49
CA CYS A 39 10.93 31.19 -25.36
C CYS A 39 9.81 32.22 -25.09
N ASN A 40 9.92 33.25 -24.23
CA ASN A 40 11.06 33.95 -23.60
C ASN A 40 10.64 34.73 -22.33
N ASN A 41 11.64 35.04 -21.49
CA ASN A 41 11.61 36.04 -20.41
C ASN A 41 11.59 37.48 -20.95
N THR A 42 11.01 38.40 -20.20
CA THR A 42 11.35 39.84 -20.26
C THR A 42 11.14 40.46 -18.87
N GLU A 43 12.23 40.95 -18.28
CA GLU A 43 12.28 41.83 -17.11
C GLU A 43 12.18 43.30 -17.58
N GLU A 44 11.55 44.17 -16.77
CA GLU A 44 11.71 45.63 -16.85
C GLU A 44 11.74 46.25 -15.44
N ASN A 45 12.68 47.18 -15.23
CA ASN A 45 13.10 47.80 -13.95
C ASN A 45 12.44 49.18 -13.67
N ALA A 46 11.83 49.33 -12.48
CA ALA A 46 12.02 50.36 -11.38
C ALA A 46 11.96 51.91 -11.64
N PRO A 47 11.99 52.87 -10.64
CA PRO A 47 11.91 52.87 -9.15
C PRO A 47 11.02 54.04 -8.55
N PRO A 48 11.32 54.71 -7.40
CA PRO A 48 11.02 54.44 -5.97
C PRO A 48 10.08 55.48 -5.30
N VAL A 49 9.68 55.31 -4.02
CA VAL A 49 9.51 56.33 -2.94
C VAL A 49 8.79 55.73 -1.69
N LEU A 50 9.31 56.04 -0.50
CA LEU A 50 8.78 55.86 0.87
C LEU A 50 8.74 57.27 1.55
N PRO A 51 8.18 57.51 2.77
CA PRO A 51 7.49 56.63 3.74
C PRO A 51 6.16 57.22 4.32
N ASP A 52 5.34 56.41 5.02
CA ASP A 52 4.99 56.58 6.46
C ASP A 52 3.67 55.91 6.92
N ALA A 53 3.73 55.50 8.20
CA ALA A 53 2.65 55.34 9.19
C ALA A 53 1.79 54.06 9.21
N VAL A 54 2.23 53.13 10.06
CA VAL A 54 1.47 52.42 11.12
C VAL A 54 0.02 52.04 10.80
N THR A 55 -0.19 50.77 10.49
CA THR A 55 -1.38 50.04 10.94
C THR A 55 -1.00 48.61 11.29
N ASN A 56 -1.20 48.26 12.57
CA ASN A 56 -1.27 46.89 13.08
C ASN A 56 -2.08 46.01 12.12
N GLY A 57 -1.43 45.06 11.47
CA GLY A 57 -2.05 43.99 10.72
C GLY A 57 -1.34 42.70 11.09
N CYS A 58 -2.08 41.75 11.66
CA CYS A 58 -1.58 40.42 11.98
C CYS A 58 -0.95 39.81 10.73
N GLU A 59 0.36 39.65 10.74
CA GLU A 59 1.04 38.77 9.80
C GLU A 59 0.60 37.35 10.14
N ALA A 60 -0.44 36.88 9.45
CA ALA A 60 -0.61 35.46 9.21
C ALA A 60 0.56 35.03 8.34
N GLY A 61 1.73 34.86 8.96
CA GLY A 61 2.90 34.28 8.34
C GLY A 61 2.47 32.98 7.70
N ASN A 62 2.91 32.76 6.47
CA ASN A 62 2.73 31.48 5.79
C ASN A 62 3.45 30.43 6.64
N ALA A 63 2.75 29.82 7.60
CA ALA A 63 3.31 28.78 8.44
C ALA A 63 3.62 27.61 7.50
N ASP A 64 4.89 27.44 7.16
CA ASP A 64 5.34 26.28 6.41
C ASP A 64 5.48 25.11 7.37
N VAL A 65 5.05 23.92 6.95
CA VAL A 65 5.19 22.72 7.76
C VAL A 65 6.41 21.98 7.27
N GLU A 66 7.43 21.97 8.11
CA GLU A 66 8.61 21.14 7.88
C GLU A 66 8.25 19.66 8.07
N TYR A 67 8.57 18.84 7.06
CA TYR A 67 8.37 17.40 7.11
C TYR A 67 9.69 16.72 7.44
N ILE A 68 9.86 16.37 8.71
CA ILE A 68 11.08 15.70 9.21
C ILE A 68 10.88 14.18 9.12
N ASP A 69 11.85 13.49 8.53
CA ASP A 69 11.86 12.02 8.47
C ASP A 69 12.01 11.41 9.87
N SER A 70 11.45 10.22 10.08
CA SER A 70 11.34 9.63 11.42
C SER A 70 12.69 9.36 12.08
N GLU A 71 13.70 9.01 11.29
CA GLU A 71 15.10 8.85 11.70
C GLU A 71 15.79 10.16 12.11
N SER A 72 15.24 11.31 11.71
CA SER A 72 15.76 12.64 12.01
C SER A 72 15.00 13.35 13.13
N LEU A 73 13.95 12.72 13.67
CA LEU A 73 13.24 13.25 14.83
C LEU A 73 14.15 13.18 16.06
N THR A 74 13.97 14.14 16.97
CA THR A 74 14.64 14.16 18.27
C THR A 74 13.63 13.99 19.40
N ASP A 75 14.11 13.64 20.59
CA ASP A 75 13.26 13.55 21.77
C ASP A 75 12.70 14.92 22.19
N LEU A 76 11.62 14.90 22.97
CA LEU A 76 10.95 16.05 23.54
C LEU A 76 11.60 16.47 24.87
N GLU A 77 11.80 17.77 25.05
CA GLU A 77 12.33 18.33 26.31
C GLU A 77 11.41 18.02 27.52
N ASP A 78 10.09 18.15 27.33
CA ASP A 78 9.08 17.79 28.32
C ASP A 78 7.97 16.92 27.70
N ALA A 79 8.25 15.61 27.69
CA ALA A 79 7.27 14.61 27.27
C ALA A 79 6.06 14.53 28.24
N GLY A 80 6.19 14.95 29.49
CA GLY A 80 5.11 15.02 30.49
C GLY A 80 4.01 16.00 30.10
N ALA A 81 4.41 17.27 29.94
CA ALA A 81 3.53 18.34 29.52
C ALA A 81 2.95 18.09 28.12
N THR A 82 3.77 17.58 27.20
CA THR A 82 3.32 17.26 25.84
C THR A 82 2.23 16.20 25.83
N LEU A 83 2.43 15.09 26.54
CA LEU A 83 1.46 14.00 26.61
C LEU A 83 0.12 14.48 27.19
N SER A 84 0.17 15.30 28.25
CA SER A 84 -1.01 15.80 28.97
C SER A 84 -1.93 16.69 28.13
N THR A 85 -1.38 17.35 27.09
CA THR A 85 -2.13 18.26 26.21
C THR A 85 -2.41 17.68 24.82
N LEU A 86 -1.87 16.50 24.53
CA LEU A 86 -1.79 15.94 23.17
C LEU A 86 -3.16 15.76 22.51
N VAL A 87 -4.11 15.15 23.23
CA VAL A 87 -5.46 14.89 22.73
C VAL A 87 -6.18 16.19 22.35
N ALA A 88 -6.10 17.20 23.22
CA ALA A 88 -6.73 18.50 22.98
C ALA A 88 -6.11 19.23 21.78
N ARG A 89 -4.77 19.18 21.64
CA ARG A 89 -4.07 19.80 20.51
C ARG A 89 -4.37 19.12 19.18
N LEU A 90 -4.51 17.79 19.15
CA LEU A 90 -4.94 17.06 17.96
C LEU A 90 -6.39 17.34 17.55
N ASP A 91 -7.28 17.59 18.51
CA ASP A 91 -8.68 17.95 18.21
C ASP A 91 -8.87 19.44 17.86
N SER A 92 -7.80 20.24 17.95
CA SER A 92 -7.81 21.67 17.64
C SER A 92 -8.34 21.97 16.23
N LYS A 93 -8.94 23.16 16.09
CA LYS A 93 -9.31 23.73 14.79
C LYS A 93 -8.13 24.43 14.11
N ASP A 94 -7.11 24.78 14.90
CA ASP A 94 -5.87 25.32 14.37
C ASP A 94 -5.05 24.19 13.74
N TRP A 95 -4.96 24.22 12.42
CA TRP A 95 -4.29 23.19 11.64
C TRP A 95 -2.78 23.17 11.89
N VAL A 96 -2.16 24.29 12.28
CA VAL A 96 -0.73 24.34 12.63
C VAL A 96 -0.52 23.55 13.93
N MET A 97 -1.32 23.85 14.94
CA MET A 97 -1.34 23.11 16.20
C MET A 97 -1.61 21.62 16.00
N THR A 98 -2.51 21.24 15.09
CA THR A 98 -2.73 19.83 14.74
C THR A 98 -1.48 19.20 14.12
N CYS A 99 -0.80 19.88 13.19
CA CYS A 99 0.46 19.39 12.60
C CYS A 99 1.56 19.20 13.65
N GLU A 100 1.73 20.17 14.55
CA GLU A 100 2.67 20.06 15.67
C GLU A 100 2.31 18.88 16.57
N ALA A 101 1.03 18.74 16.94
CA ALA A 101 0.59 17.65 17.79
C ALA A 101 0.81 16.28 17.14
N LEU A 102 0.59 16.15 15.83
CA LEU A 102 0.91 14.95 15.06
C LEU A 102 2.41 14.65 15.08
N ASN A 103 3.28 15.65 14.90
CA ASN A 103 4.73 15.46 15.03
C ASN A 103 5.12 15.04 16.45
N ASN A 104 4.46 15.58 17.48
CA ASN A 104 4.67 15.15 18.86
C ASN A 104 4.24 13.68 19.06
N VAL A 105 3.15 13.22 18.43
CA VAL A 105 2.79 11.79 18.41
C VAL A 105 3.92 10.95 17.82
N ARG A 106 4.53 11.40 16.71
CA ARG A 106 5.66 10.69 16.07
C ARG A 106 6.86 10.59 17.00
N GLN A 107 7.26 11.69 17.63
CA GLN A 107 8.37 11.71 18.60
C GLN A 107 8.07 10.81 19.81
N LEU A 108 6.86 10.91 20.37
CA LEU A 108 6.44 10.07 21.49
C LEU A 108 6.38 8.58 21.12
N ALA A 109 5.99 8.22 19.89
CA ALA A 109 6.00 6.83 19.44
C ALA A 109 7.41 6.23 19.35
N ILE A 110 8.42 7.06 19.10
CA ILE A 110 9.83 6.66 18.99
C ILE A 110 10.49 6.62 20.37
N TYR A 111 10.32 7.66 21.19
CA TYR A 111 11.09 7.86 22.43
C TYR A 111 10.33 7.52 23.71
N HIS A 112 8.99 7.58 23.70
CA HIS A 112 8.11 7.41 24.88
C HIS A 112 6.99 6.42 24.61
N LYS A 113 7.31 5.32 23.91
CA LYS A 113 6.34 4.35 23.37
C LYS A 113 5.32 3.88 24.42
N ASP A 114 5.77 3.46 25.59
CA ASP A 114 4.88 2.90 26.63
C ASP A 114 3.86 3.93 27.13
N ARG A 115 4.30 5.18 27.29
CA ARG A 115 3.46 6.29 27.76
C ARG A 115 2.42 6.71 26.71
N LEU A 116 2.81 6.69 25.43
CA LEU A 116 1.89 6.99 24.34
C LEU A 116 0.92 5.83 24.08
N GLN A 117 1.32 4.58 24.35
CA GLN A 117 0.46 3.40 24.21
C GLN A 117 -0.84 3.53 25.01
N GLU A 118 -0.75 4.06 26.24
CA GLU A 118 -1.90 4.31 27.12
C GLU A 118 -2.93 5.28 26.52
N LEU A 119 -2.53 6.08 25.52
CA LEU A 119 -3.39 7.06 24.85
C LEU A 119 -3.80 6.65 23.44
N LEU A 120 -3.44 5.45 22.94
CA LEU A 120 -3.75 5.09 21.55
C LEU A 120 -5.25 5.10 21.25
N GLU A 121 -6.08 4.60 22.16
CA GLU A 121 -7.54 4.55 21.99
C GLU A 121 -8.15 5.93 21.68
N PRO A 122 -7.92 6.99 22.48
CA PRO A 122 -8.43 8.33 22.14
C PRO A 122 -7.68 9.00 20.97
N LEU A 123 -6.43 8.61 20.66
CA LEU A 123 -5.64 9.24 19.61
C LEU A 123 -6.01 8.75 18.20
N VAL A 124 -6.30 7.46 18.02
CA VAL A 124 -6.55 6.89 16.69
C VAL A 124 -7.70 7.59 15.95
N PRO A 125 -8.87 7.86 16.56
CA PRO A 125 -9.94 8.62 15.90
C PRO A 125 -9.51 10.02 15.44
N LEU A 126 -8.66 10.71 16.21
CA LEU A 126 -8.14 12.04 15.88
C LEU A 126 -7.11 11.98 14.74
N ILE A 127 -6.30 10.92 14.69
CA ILE A 127 -5.40 10.66 13.56
C ILE A 127 -6.23 10.38 12.30
N VAL A 128 -7.29 9.57 12.38
CA VAL A 128 -8.22 9.32 11.26
C VAL A 128 -8.85 10.64 10.78
N LYS A 129 -9.32 11.49 11.69
CA LYS A 129 -9.81 12.85 11.38
C LYS A 129 -8.76 13.66 10.63
N SER A 130 -7.51 13.59 11.06
CA SER A 130 -6.38 14.30 10.44
C SER A 130 -6.00 13.76 9.06
N VAL A 131 -6.03 12.43 8.84
CA VAL A 131 -5.82 11.81 7.51
C VAL A 131 -6.90 12.26 6.52
N LYS A 132 -8.15 12.43 7.00
CA LYS A 132 -9.28 12.92 6.21
C LYS A 132 -9.24 14.43 5.93
N ASN A 133 -8.36 15.19 6.59
CA ASN A 133 -8.32 16.64 6.48
C ASN A 133 -8.03 17.08 5.03
N PRO A 134 -8.76 18.08 4.48
CA PRO A 134 -8.55 18.57 3.12
C PRO A 134 -7.22 19.33 2.97
N ARG A 135 -6.69 19.87 4.07
CA ARG A 135 -5.38 20.53 4.07
C ARG A 135 -4.30 19.47 3.95
N SER A 136 -3.57 19.53 2.84
CA SER A 136 -2.61 18.48 2.51
C SER A 136 -1.41 18.43 3.46
N ALA A 137 -1.11 19.52 4.18
CA ALA A 137 -0.13 19.52 5.26
C ALA A 137 -0.57 18.61 6.43
N VAL A 138 -1.76 18.84 6.99
CA VAL A 138 -2.33 18.01 8.07
C VAL A 138 -2.46 16.56 7.62
N CYS A 139 -2.97 16.34 6.40
CA CYS A 139 -3.12 15.00 5.84
C CYS A 139 -1.78 14.27 5.73
N LYS A 140 -0.74 14.90 5.17
CA LYS A 140 0.59 14.28 5.06
C LYS A 140 1.20 14.01 6.43
N THR A 141 1.18 14.95 7.35
CA THR A 141 1.74 14.75 8.70
C THR A 141 1.02 13.61 9.42
N ALA A 142 -0.29 13.47 9.23
CA ALA A 142 -1.06 12.35 9.78
C ALA A 142 -0.70 11.00 9.15
N LEU A 143 -0.40 10.96 7.85
CA LEU A 143 0.07 9.75 7.18
C LEU A 143 1.47 9.34 7.65
N MET A 144 2.38 10.30 7.84
CA MET A 144 3.69 10.05 8.46
C MET A 144 3.52 9.52 9.89
N THR A 145 2.57 10.09 10.64
CA THR A 145 2.18 9.61 11.98
C THR A 145 1.67 8.17 11.94
N CYS A 146 0.86 7.80 10.96
CA CYS A 146 0.42 6.41 10.79
C CYS A 146 1.61 5.47 10.57
N ALA A 147 2.59 5.86 9.75
CA ALA A 147 3.79 5.05 9.51
C ALA A 147 4.56 4.79 10.81
N ASP A 148 4.75 5.80 11.65
CA ASP A 148 5.47 5.67 12.92
C ASP A 148 4.69 4.87 13.96
N ILE A 149 3.37 5.04 14.02
CA ILE A 149 2.50 4.26 14.91
C ILE A 149 2.49 2.79 14.52
N PHE A 150 2.38 2.45 13.23
CA PHE A 150 2.45 1.05 12.81
C PHE A 150 3.80 0.42 13.15
N LYS A 151 4.89 1.17 12.98
CA LYS A 151 6.24 0.74 13.35
C LYS A 151 6.40 0.54 14.85
N ALA A 152 5.89 1.47 15.66
CA ALA A 152 6.01 1.41 17.10
C ALA A 152 5.15 0.29 17.70
N TYR A 153 3.89 0.16 17.27
CA TYR A 153 2.89 -0.63 17.99
C TYR A 153 2.48 -1.94 17.30
N GLY A 154 2.76 -2.11 16.01
CA GLY A 154 2.53 -3.36 15.28
C GLY A 154 1.13 -3.93 15.52
N ASP A 155 1.07 -5.15 16.07
CA ASP A 155 -0.16 -5.90 16.31
C ASP A 155 -1.13 -5.22 17.28
N LEU A 156 -0.65 -4.33 18.16
CA LEU A 156 -1.52 -3.55 19.05
C LEU A 156 -2.47 -2.61 18.27
N MET A 157 -2.16 -2.32 17.00
CA MET A 157 -3.00 -1.49 16.15
C MET A 157 -4.13 -2.25 15.45
N VAL A 158 -4.13 -3.59 15.47
CA VAL A 158 -5.03 -4.42 14.65
C VAL A 158 -6.50 -4.13 14.90
N ASP A 159 -6.88 -3.90 16.15
CA ASP A 159 -8.28 -3.64 16.51
C ASP A 159 -8.76 -2.24 16.12
N SER A 160 -7.83 -1.29 15.93
CA SER A 160 -8.13 0.11 15.61
C SER A 160 -7.80 0.49 14.16
N ILE A 161 -7.30 -0.44 13.34
CA ILE A 161 -6.80 -0.13 12.00
C ILE A 161 -7.89 0.08 10.95
N ASP A 162 -9.08 -0.51 11.14
CA ASP A 162 -10.13 -0.56 10.12
C ASP A 162 -10.52 0.84 9.56
N PRO A 163 -10.73 1.88 10.39
CA PRO A 163 -10.99 3.23 9.90
C PRO A 163 -9.81 3.87 9.13
N LEU A 164 -8.58 3.46 9.44
CA LEU A 164 -7.37 3.93 8.76
C LEU A 164 -7.20 3.28 7.39
N LEU A 165 -7.51 1.98 7.25
CA LEU A 165 -7.31 1.23 6.01
C LEU A 165 -7.98 1.87 4.80
N VAL A 166 -9.28 2.20 4.92
CA VAL A 166 -10.03 2.89 3.85
C VAL A 166 -9.30 4.16 3.42
N GLN A 167 -8.85 4.96 4.39
CA GLN A 167 -8.21 6.23 4.11
C GLN A 167 -6.82 6.04 3.49
N LEU A 168 -6.01 5.11 4.00
CA LEU A 168 -4.69 4.81 3.46
C LEU A 168 -4.76 4.33 2.00
N PHE A 169 -5.73 3.46 1.66
CA PHE A 169 -5.91 3.02 0.27
C PHE A 169 -6.36 4.12 -0.67
N LEU A 170 -7.26 5.01 -0.22
CA LEU A 170 -7.69 6.16 -1.00
C LEU A 170 -6.55 7.16 -1.20
N LYS A 171 -5.81 7.48 -0.13
CA LYS A 171 -4.74 8.48 -0.15
C LYS A 171 -3.51 8.00 -0.92
N SER A 172 -3.21 6.70 -0.94
CA SER A 172 -2.15 6.11 -1.77
C SER A 172 -2.53 5.97 -3.26
N SER A 173 -3.75 6.34 -3.64
CA SER A 173 -4.23 6.28 -5.04
C SER A 173 -4.70 7.63 -5.57
N GLN A 174 -4.24 8.72 -4.97
CA GLN A 174 -4.60 10.09 -5.36
C GLN A 174 -3.51 10.71 -6.26
N ASP A 175 -3.87 11.78 -6.96
CA ASP A 175 -2.98 12.41 -7.95
C ASP A 175 -1.93 13.34 -7.30
N LYS A 176 -2.16 13.77 -6.05
CA LYS A 176 -1.20 14.54 -5.26
C LYS A 176 -0.05 13.65 -4.80
N ARG A 177 1.02 13.59 -5.61
CA ARG A 177 2.22 12.78 -5.39
C ARG A 177 2.73 12.82 -3.95
N PHE A 178 2.90 14.01 -3.39
CA PHE A 178 3.50 14.17 -2.07
C PHE A 178 2.67 13.55 -0.91
N VAL A 179 1.33 13.49 -1.05
CA VAL A 179 0.45 12.83 -0.08
C VAL A 179 0.34 11.34 -0.39
N CYS A 180 0.36 10.99 -1.68
CA CYS A 180 0.36 9.62 -2.16
C CYS A 180 1.57 8.83 -1.61
N GLU A 181 2.77 9.39 -1.74
CA GLU A 181 4.02 8.80 -1.24
C GLU A 181 4.00 8.58 0.28
N ALA A 182 3.48 9.55 1.05
CA ALA A 182 3.34 9.40 2.50
C ALA A 182 2.34 8.28 2.88
N ALA A 183 1.24 8.14 2.14
CA ALA A 183 0.28 7.05 2.35
C ALA A 183 0.85 5.68 1.97
N GLU A 184 1.63 5.60 0.89
CA GLU A 184 2.33 4.38 0.50
C GLU A 184 3.39 3.98 1.55
N ALA A 185 4.14 4.94 2.08
CA ALA A 185 5.07 4.71 3.18
C ALA A 185 4.36 4.15 4.43
N ALA A 186 3.19 4.68 4.76
CA ALA A 186 2.36 4.16 5.86
C ALA A 186 1.88 2.73 5.60
N LEU A 187 1.42 2.40 4.38
CA LEU A 187 1.05 1.03 4.01
C LEU A 187 2.25 0.07 4.03
N ILE A 188 3.43 0.54 3.62
CA ILE A 188 4.68 -0.22 3.72
C ILE A 188 5.02 -0.50 5.18
N SER A 189 4.92 0.50 6.06
CA SER A 189 5.15 0.33 7.50
C SER A 189 4.17 -0.68 8.09
N MET A 190 2.87 -0.53 7.82
CA MET A 190 1.82 -1.47 8.24
C MET A 190 2.14 -2.91 7.84
N THR A 191 2.44 -3.14 6.55
CA THR A 191 2.77 -4.47 6.02
C THR A 191 4.14 -4.99 6.44
N SER A 192 4.94 -4.20 7.16
CA SER A 192 6.25 -4.62 7.69
C SER A 192 6.19 -4.94 9.19
N TRP A 193 5.32 -4.27 9.94
CA TRP A 193 5.31 -4.31 11.40
C TRP A 193 4.10 -5.00 12.02
N ILE A 194 3.00 -5.16 11.28
CA ILE A 194 1.85 -5.98 11.71
C ILE A 194 2.06 -7.41 11.22
N ALA A 195 1.77 -8.38 12.08
CA ALA A 195 1.80 -9.80 11.76
C ALA A 195 0.83 -10.10 10.60
N PRO A 196 1.28 -10.80 9.55
CA PRO A 196 0.42 -11.12 8.40
C PRO A 196 -0.83 -11.91 8.79
N SER A 197 -0.74 -12.81 9.78
CA SER A 197 -1.88 -13.60 10.28
C SER A 197 -3.02 -12.72 10.80
N ALA A 198 -2.69 -11.60 11.46
CA ALA A 198 -3.67 -10.62 11.94
C ALA A 198 -4.10 -9.62 10.84
N LEU A 199 -3.18 -9.24 9.95
CA LEU A 199 -3.42 -8.23 8.92
C LEU A 199 -4.28 -8.74 7.76
N LEU A 200 -4.00 -9.94 7.25
CA LEU A 200 -4.67 -10.47 6.05
C LEU A 200 -6.20 -10.57 6.19
N PRO A 201 -6.77 -11.02 7.32
CA PRO A 201 -8.23 -10.97 7.54
C PRO A 201 -8.81 -9.56 7.43
N LYS A 202 -8.11 -8.55 7.96
CA LYS A 202 -8.51 -7.13 7.85
C LYS A 202 -8.46 -6.63 6.39
N MET A 203 -7.58 -7.19 5.56
CA MET A 203 -7.44 -6.82 4.15
C MET A 203 -8.53 -7.43 3.24
N GLN A 204 -9.07 -8.60 3.59
CA GLN A 204 -9.98 -9.36 2.72
C GLN A 204 -11.19 -8.58 2.21
N PRO A 205 -11.91 -7.78 3.04
CA PRO A 205 -13.06 -7.00 2.56
C PRO A 205 -12.70 -6.01 1.44
N TYR A 206 -11.45 -5.52 1.43
CA TYR A 206 -10.99 -4.52 0.48
C TYR A 206 -10.60 -5.09 -0.88
N LEU A 207 -10.27 -6.38 -0.97
CA LEU A 207 -9.99 -7.09 -2.22
C LEU A 207 -11.23 -7.20 -3.13
N LYS A 208 -12.43 -7.03 -2.57
CA LYS A 208 -13.71 -7.05 -3.29
C LYS A 208 -14.43 -5.69 -3.23
N ASN A 209 -13.72 -4.63 -2.87
CA ASN A 209 -14.30 -3.30 -2.75
C ASN A 209 -14.86 -2.80 -4.11
N ARG A 210 -15.93 -2.02 -4.10
CA ARG A 210 -16.48 -1.43 -5.34
C ARG A 210 -15.49 -0.49 -6.02
N ASN A 211 -14.68 0.23 -5.25
CA ASN A 211 -13.67 1.15 -5.77
C ASN A 211 -12.44 0.37 -6.28
N PRO A 212 -12.13 0.40 -7.60
CA PRO A 212 -10.99 -0.31 -8.15
C PRO A 212 -9.64 0.13 -7.55
N ARG A 213 -9.48 1.41 -7.22
CA ARG A 213 -8.24 1.93 -6.60
C ARG A 213 -7.98 1.30 -5.23
N ILE A 214 -9.04 1.12 -4.44
CA ILE A 214 -8.95 0.44 -3.14
C ILE A 214 -8.58 -1.03 -3.35
N ARG A 215 -9.22 -1.73 -4.28
CA ARG A 215 -8.89 -3.13 -4.58
C ARG A 215 -7.42 -3.30 -4.98
N ALA A 216 -6.90 -2.42 -5.84
CA ALA A 216 -5.50 -2.45 -6.24
C ALA A 216 -4.53 -2.30 -5.06
N LYS A 217 -4.73 -1.28 -4.19
CA LYS A 217 -3.83 -1.09 -3.04
C LYS A 217 -3.97 -2.19 -2.00
N ALA A 218 -5.18 -2.72 -1.78
CA ALA A 218 -5.38 -3.88 -0.92
C ALA A 218 -4.68 -5.13 -1.48
N SER A 219 -4.79 -5.38 -2.79
CA SER A 219 -4.11 -6.49 -3.47
C SER A 219 -2.59 -6.39 -3.35
N MET A 220 -2.01 -5.20 -3.52
CA MET A 220 -0.58 -4.95 -3.29
C MET A 220 -0.16 -5.25 -1.85
N CYS A 221 -0.90 -4.75 -0.86
CA CYS A 221 -0.59 -5.00 0.55
C CYS A 221 -0.74 -6.47 0.93
N PHE A 222 -1.76 -7.14 0.39
CA PHE A 222 -2.03 -8.55 0.59
C PHE A 222 -0.89 -9.41 0.03
N SER A 223 -0.56 -9.22 -1.25
CA SER A 223 0.56 -9.93 -1.91
C SER A 223 1.86 -9.74 -1.15
N LYS A 224 2.20 -8.51 -0.73
CA LYS A 224 3.42 -8.24 0.04
C LYS A 224 3.46 -8.93 1.41
N SER A 225 2.30 -9.16 2.02
CA SER A 225 2.22 -9.73 3.38
C SER A 225 2.25 -11.25 3.39
N VAL A 226 1.82 -11.92 2.30
CA VAL A 226 1.74 -13.39 2.25
C VAL A 226 3.10 -14.08 2.46
N PRO A 227 4.21 -13.69 1.80
CA PRO A 227 5.52 -14.32 2.03
C PRO A 227 5.99 -14.24 3.49
N ARG A 228 5.57 -13.20 4.23
CA ARG A 228 5.93 -13.00 5.63
C ARG A 228 5.21 -13.97 6.58
N LEU A 229 4.18 -14.69 6.14
CA LEU A 229 3.57 -15.78 6.91
C LEU A 229 4.54 -16.94 7.16
N GLY A 230 5.55 -17.10 6.28
CA GLY A 230 6.41 -18.28 6.28
C GLY A 230 5.66 -19.56 5.89
N VAL A 231 6.36 -20.69 5.97
CA VAL A 231 5.84 -21.98 5.50
C VAL A 231 4.59 -22.41 6.27
N GLU A 232 4.67 -22.39 7.60
CA GLU A 232 3.58 -22.85 8.45
C GLU A 232 2.39 -21.89 8.40
N GLY A 233 2.62 -20.57 8.36
CA GLY A 233 1.54 -19.60 8.24
C GLY A 233 0.80 -19.67 6.90
N ILE A 234 1.48 -20.00 5.79
CA ILE A 234 0.82 -20.21 4.49
C ILE A 234 -0.07 -21.46 4.54
N LYS A 235 0.40 -22.55 5.14
CA LYS A 235 -0.40 -23.78 5.34
C LYS A 235 -1.62 -23.50 6.20
N GLU A 236 -1.44 -22.81 7.32
CA GLU A 236 -2.51 -22.46 8.27
C GLU A 236 -3.56 -21.54 7.64
N TYR A 237 -3.12 -20.51 6.91
CA TYR A 237 -4.04 -19.59 6.25
C TYR A 237 -4.90 -20.30 5.19
N GLY A 238 -4.29 -21.26 4.48
CA GLY A 238 -4.92 -22.08 3.46
C GLY A 238 -4.46 -21.66 2.07
N MET A 239 -3.69 -22.54 1.44
CA MET A 239 -3.16 -22.31 0.09
C MET A 239 -4.25 -22.21 -0.98
N ASP A 240 -5.33 -22.96 -0.79
CA ASP A 240 -6.55 -22.90 -1.58
C ASP A 240 -7.18 -21.50 -1.58
N LYS A 241 -7.26 -20.85 -0.41
CA LYS A 241 -7.79 -19.48 -0.30
C LYS A 241 -6.86 -18.48 -0.97
N LEU A 242 -5.54 -18.62 -0.77
CA LEU A 242 -4.55 -17.71 -1.36
C LEU A 242 -4.56 -17.78 -2.89
N VAL A 243 -4.63 -18.98 -3.47
CA VAL A 243 -4.67 -19.15 -4.93
C VAL A 243 -6.01 -18.65 -5.51
N GLN A 244 -7.13 -18.83 -4.81
CA GLN A 244 -8.43 -18.25 -5.20
C GLN A 244 -8.41 -16.71 -5.19
N ILE A 245 -7.77 -16.11 -4.19
CA ILE A 245 -7.58 -14.66 -4.12
C ILE A 245 -6.72 -14.19 -5.29
N ALA A 246 -5.57 -14.82 -5.54
CA ALA A 246 -4.70 -14.47 -6.66
C ALA A 246 -5.46 -14.56 -8.00
N ALA A 247 -6.20 -15.64 -8.24
CA ALA A 247 -6.96 -15.83 -9.47
C ALA A 247 -8.05 -14.76 -9.66
N THR A 248 -8.73 -14.38 -8.57
CA THR A 248 -9.74 -13.31 -8.60
C THR A 248 -9.09 -11.97 -8.96
N GLN A 249 -7.96 -11.63 -8.34
CA GLN A 249 -7.28 -10.34 -8.57
C GLN A 249 -6.58 -10.26 -9.94
N LEU A 250 -6.22 -11.40 -10.55
CA LEU A 250 -5.68 -11.42 -11.93
C LEU A 250 -6.66 -10.88 -12.98
N SER A 251 -7.97 -10.91 -12.68
CA SER A 251 -9.03 -10.39 -13.55
C SER A 251 -9.46 -8.96 -13.19
N ASP A 252 -8.75 -8.30 -12.27
CA ASP A 252 -9.10 -6.95 -11.84
C ASP A 252 -8.87 -5.90 -12.96
N GLN A 253 -9.66 -4.82 -12.91
CA GLN A 253 -9.58 -3.73 -13.88
C GLN A 253 -8.22 -3.02 -13.86
N LEU A 254 -7.62 -2.82 -12.67
CA LEU A 254 -6.39 -2.04 -12.55
C LEU A 254 -5.14 -2.90 -12.75
N PRO A 255 -4.16 -2.44 -13.54
CA PRO A 255 -2.91 -3.18 -13.77
C PRO A 255 -2.13 -3.44 -12.48
N GLU A 256 -2.19 -2.55 -11.51
CA GLU A 256 -1.52 -2.67 -10.21
C GLU A 256 -2.04 -3.89 -9.43
N SER A 257 -3.37 -4.10 -9.41
CA SER A 257 -3.96 -5.27 -8.76
C SER A 257 -3.54 -6.56 -9.46
N ARG A 258 -3.57 -6.57 -10.80
CA ARG A 258 -3.17 -7.72 -11.60
C ARG A 258 -1.69 -8.05 -11.44
N GLU A 259 -0.83 -7.06 -11.31
CA GLU A 259 0.60 -7.24 -11.06
C GLU A 259 0.87 -7.82 -9.67
N ALA A 260 0.20 -7.31 -8.64
CA ALA A 260 0.28 -7.89 -7.30
C ALA A 260 -0.20 -9.35 -7.29
N ALA A 261 -1.29 -9.65 -8.01
CA ALA A 261 -1.81 -11.01 -8.15
C ALA A 261 -0.83 -11.96 -8.88
N ARG A 262 -0.13 -11.47 -9.91
CA ARG A 262 0.93 -12.23 -10.60
C ARG A 262 2.06 -12.60 -9.66
N LYS A 263 2.55 -11.64 -8.88
CA LYS A 263 3.61 -11.87 -7.89
C LYS A 263 3.18 -12.90 -6.86
N LEU A 264 1.99 -12.75 -6.30
CA LEU A 264 1.42 -13.72 -5.37
C LEU A 264 1.32 -15.13 -5.98
N ALA A 265 0.85 -15.26 -7.23
CA ALA A 265 0.75 -16.56 -7.90
C ALA A 265 2.12 -17.25 -8.06
N LEU A 266 3.16 -16.49 -8.41
CA LEU A 266 4.53 -17.00 -8.52
C LEU A 266 5.09 -17.44 -7.16
N GLU A 267 4.85 -16.66 -6.11
CA GLU A 267 5.26 -17.01 -4.75
C GLU A 267 4.58 -18.28 -4.24
N LEU A 268 3.27 -18.42 -4.51
CA LEU A 268 2.51 -19.62 -4.15
C LEU A 268 2.99 -20.85 -4.91
N GLN A 269 3.29 -20.73 -6.21
CA GLN A 269 3.86 -21.84 -6.97
C GLN A 269 5.21 -22.28 -6.39
N ALA A 270 6.13 -21.34 -6.18
CA ALA A 270 7.45 -21.64 -5.61
C ALA A 270 7.33 -22.30 -4.23
N PHE A 271 6.38 -21.83 -3.41
CA PHE A 271 6.06 -22.45 -2.13
C PHE A 271 5.52 -23.88 -2.29
N TYR A 272 4.59 -24.10 -3.22
CA TYR A 272 3.99 -25.40 -3.49
C TYR A 272 5.06 -26.43 -3.87
N GLU A 273 5.89 -26.10 -4.85
CA GLU A 273 6.94 -26.98 -5.38
C GLU A 273 7.97 -27.32 -4.29
N LYS A 274 8.38 -26.33 -3.48
CA LYS A 274 9.28 -26.57 -2.33
C LYS A 274 8.67 -27.46 -1.26
N SER A 275 7.37 -27.33 -1.01
CA SER A 275 6.65 -28.13 -0.02
C SER A 275 6.58 -29.61 -0.43
N GLN A 276 6.30 -29.86 -1.71
CA GLN A 276 6.26 -31.23 -2.27
C GLN A 276 7.64 -31.91 -2.28
N ALA A 277 8.71 -31.16 -2.55
CA ALA A 277 10.08 -31.68 -2.51
C ALA A 277 10.55 -32.05 -1.08
N SER A 278 9.97 -31.40 -0.06
CA SER A 278 10.33 -31.69 1.35
C SER A 278 9.61 -32.92 1.89
N SER A 279 8.42 -33.25 1.36
CA SER A 279 7.68 -34.46 1.75
C SER A 279 8.18 -35.75 1.10
N SER A 280 8.94 -35.67 0.01
CA SER A 280 9.49 -36.85 -0.69
C SER A 280 10.87 -37.29 -0.19
N GLY A 281 11.47 -36.58 0.78
CA GLY A 281 12.81 -36.84 1.30
C GLY A 281 12.90 -37.83 2.48
N GLU A 282 11.78 -38.28 3.03
CA GLU A 282 11.74 -39.31 4.09
C GLU A 282 11.35 -40.66 3.46
N VAL A 283 12.33 -41.38 2.88
CA VAL A 283 12.18 -42.81 2.58
C VAL A 283 13.23 -43.55 3.38
N ASP A 284 12.76 -44.15 4.48
CA ASP A 284 13.41 -45.24 5.17
C ASP A 284 13.76 -46.36 4.18
N ASP A 285 14.96 -46.90 4.37
CA ASP A 285 15.56 -48.01 3.65
C ASP A 285 14.70 -49.29 3.82
N ALA A 286 13.75 -49.53 2.91
CA ALA A 286 12.99 -50.79 2.85
C ALA A 286 12.72 -51.21 1.39
N PRO A 287 13.06 -52.45 0.99
CA PRO A 287 13.02 -52.87 -0.40
C PRO A 287 11.58 -53.10 -0.90
N ALA A 288 11.33 -52.58 -2.10
CA ALA A 288 10.06 -52.52 -2.80
C ALA A 288 9.37 -53.88 -3.00
N THR A 289 8.05 -53.93 -2.81
CA THR A 289 7.16 -54.89 -3.50
C THR A 289 5.70 -54.41 -3.55
N SER A 290 5.36 -53.49 -4.45
CA SER A 290 3.99 -53.32 -5.01
C SER A 290 3.97 -52.29 -6.15
N PRO A 291 3.27 -52.52 -7.29
CA PRO A 291 3.29 -51.60 -8.45
C PRO A 291 2.33 -50.39 -8.38
N ASP A 292 1.48 -50.25 -7.36
CA ASP A 292 0.38 -49.25 -7.35
C ASP A 292 0.54 -48.13 -6.31
N ALA A 293 1.78 -47.75 -5.98
CA ALA A 293 2.05 -46.64 -5.06
C ALA A 293 2.84 -45.51 -5.76
N ASP A 294 2.39 -45.08 -6.93
CA ASP A 294 2.74 -43.75 -7.46
C ASP A 294 1.75 -42.72 -6.91
N ALA A 295 1.76 -42.53 -5.59
CA ALA A 295 1.20 -41.31 -4.98
C ALA A 295 2.20 -40.17 -5.21
N GLY A 296 2.53 -39.93 -6.48
CA GLY A 296 3.40 -38.85 -6.91
C GLY A 296 2.81 -37.52 -6.46
N ALA A 297 3.66 -36.64 -5.95
CA ALA A 297 3.30 -35.28 -5.58
C ALA A 297 2.33 -34.67 -6.61
N GLU A 298 1.12 -34.28 -6.16
CA GLU A 298 0.13 -33.63 -7.02
C GLU A 298 0.81 -32.43 -7.70
N SER A 299 0.78 -32.37 -9.04
CA SER A 299 1.44 -31.27 -9.76
C SER A 299 0.77 -29.92 -9.44
N TRP A 300 1.50 -28.81 -9.59
CA TRP A 300 0.93 -27.46 -9.42
C TRP A 300 -0.31 -27.24 -10.31
N GLU A 301 -0.31 -27.84 -11.50
CA GLU A 301 -1.43 -27.81 -12.42
C GLU A 301 -2.65 -28.56 -11.89
N ALA A 302 -2.46 -29.80 -11.40
CA ALA A 302 -3.55 -30.57 -10.79
C ALA A 302 -4.12 -29.86 -9.56
N PHE A 303 -3.26 -29.28 -8.71
CA PHE A 303 -3.68 -28.48 -7.56
C PHE A 303 -4.52 -27.26 -8.00
N CYS A 304 -4.07 -26.51 -9.00
CA CYS A 304 -4.83 -25.35 -9.50
C CYS A 304 -6.19 -25.77 -10.07
N GLN A 305 -6.23 -26.85 -10.85
CA GLN A 305 -7.47 -27.37 -11.43
C GLN A 305 -8.44 -27.91 -10.37
N SER A 306 -7.94 -28.45 -9.25
CA SER A 306 -8.77 -28.95 -8.16
C SER A 306 -9.35 -27.84 -7.27
N LYS A 307 -8.70 -26.68 -7.18
CA LYS A 307 -9.12 -25.56 -6.29
C LYS A 307 -9.80 -24.39 -7.00
N LEU A 308 -9.73 -24.30 -8.32
CA LEU A 308 -10.21 -23.16 -9.10
C LEU A 308 -11.17 -23.56 -10.22
N SER A 309 -11.94 -22.59 -10.72
CA SER A 309 -12.68 -22.76 -11.98
C SER A 309 -11.71 -22.97 -13.16
N PRO A 310 -12.11 -23.63 -14.26
CA PRO A 310 -11.22 -23.87 -15.40
C PRO A 310 -10.55 -22.60 -15.96
N LEU A 311 -11.29 -21.49 -16.04
CA LEU A 311 -10.77 -20.20 -16.52
C LEU A 311 -9.76 -19.59 -15.53
N SER A 312 -10.07 -19.65 -14.23
CA SER A 312 -9.20 -19.17 -13.17
C SER A 312 -7.91 -19.97 -13.07
N ALA A 313 -7.99 -21.30 -13.19
CA ALA A 313 -6.85 -22.19 -13.23
C ALA A 313 -5.96 -21.86 -14.44
N GLN A 314 -6.52 -21.74 -15.64
CA GLN A 314 -5.77 -21.39 -16.83
C GLN A 314 -5.07 -20.02 -16.72
N ALA A 315 -5.73 -19.03 -16.09
CA ALA A 315 -5.14 -17.72 -15.87
C ALA A 315 -3.92 -17.79 -14.93
N ILE A 316 -4.01 -18.53 -13.82
CA ILE A 316 -2.89 -18.77 -12.90
C ILE A 316 -1.78 -19.51 -13.64
N LEU A 317 -2.10 -20.61 -14.32
CA LEU A 317 -1.13 -21.46 -15.01
C LEU A 317 -0.33 -20.69 -16.06
N ARG A 318 -0.98 -19.81 -16.84
CA ARG A 318 -0.32 -18.95 -17.82
C ARG A 318 0.70 -18.01 -17.17
N VAL A 319 0.40 -17.47 -15.99
CA VAL A 319 1.34 -16.59 -15.27
C VAL A 319 2.52 -17.42 -14.74
N THR A 320 2.24 -18.58 -14.17
CA THR A 320 3.24 -19.45 -13.55
C THR A 320 4.09 -20.27 -14.54
N SER A 321 3.66 -20.39 -15.80
CA SER A 321 4.43 -21.09 -16.84
C SER A 321 5.50 -20.20 -17.49
N THR A 322 5.25 -18.89 -17.61
CA THR A 322 6.15 -17.95 -18.30
C THR A 322 7.52 -17.79 -17.65
N THR A 323 7.68 -18.16 -16.38
CA THR A 323 8.98 -18.13 -15.68
C THR A 323 9.90 -19.29 -16.06
N LYS A 324 9.37 -20.41 -16.58
CA LYS A 324 10.19 -21.54 -17.06
C LYS A 324 10.87 -21.24 -18.41
N GLU A 325 10.30 -20.36 -19.24
CA GLU A 325 10.85 -20.03 -20.55
C GLU A 325 11.93 -18.92 -20.52
N GLY A 326 11.94 -18.06 -19.49
CA GLY A 326 12.89 -16.95 -19.37
C GLY A 326 14.33 -17.34 -19.03
N VAL A 327 14.58 -18.59 -18.60
CA VAL A 327 15.91 -19.09 -18.23
C VAL A 327 16.62 -19.79 -19.42
N ALA A 328 15.88 -20.17 -20.47
CA ALA A 328 16.43 -20.96 -21.57
C ALA A 328 17.07 -20.15 -22.72
N VAL A 329 16.98 -18.82 -22.73
CA VAL A 329 17.37 -17.99 -23.90
C VAL A 329 18.76 -17.36 -23.79
N VAL A 330 19.48 -17.51 -22.67
CA VAL A 330 20.86 -16.97 -22.52
C VAL A 330 21.91 -18.07 -22.44
N VAL A 331 21.86 -19.06 -23.33
CA VAL A 331 23.04 -19.87 -23.70
C VAL A 331 22.93 -20.27 -25.18
N THR A 332 23.14 -19.32 -26.09
CA THR A 332 23.61 -19.67 -27.43
C THR A 332 24.95 -19.00 -27.66
N SER A 333 25.98 -19.81 -27.48
CA SER A 333 27.39 -19.57 -27.76
C SER A 333 27.63 -18.97 -29.14
N THR A 334 28.26 -17.80 -29.19
CA THR A 334 28.98 -17.31 -30.38
C THR A 334 30.35 -18.00 -30.50
N PRO A 335 30.73 -18.53 -31.67
CA PRO A 335 32.04 -19.14 -31.87
C PRO A 335 33.14 -18.07 -32.05
N PRO A 336 34.40 -18.36 -31.67
CA PRO A 336 35.50 -17.41 -31.81
C PRO A 336 35.99 -17.31 -33.26
N LYS A 337 36.26 -16.09 -33.72
CA LYS A 337 36.92 -15.81 -35.00
C LYS A 337 38.41 -16.12 -34.87
N GLU A 338 38.91 -17.03 -35.69
CA GLU A 338 40.34 -17.25 -35.91
C GLU A 338 40.96 -16.03 -36.60
N GLY A 339 42.11 -15.60 -36.07
CA GLY A 339 42.92 -14.51 -36.60
C GLY A 339 43.76 -14.97 -37.80
N VAL A 340 43.76 -14.15 -38.84
CA VAL A 340 44.68 -14.26 -39.98
C VAL A 340 45.85 -13.32 -39.73
N THR A 341 47.04 -13.88 -39.50
CA THR A 341 48.33 -13.19 -39.61
C THR A 341 48.93 -13.54 -40.97
N VAL A 342 49.08 -12.55 -41.85
CA VAL A 342 49.87 -12.63 -43.09
C VAL A 342 51.26 -12.08 -42.78
N GLY A 343 52.30 -12.88 -43.03
CA GLY A 343 53.68 -12.43 -43.09
C GLY A 343 54.09 -12.15 -44.53
N CYS A 344 54.56 -10.92 -44.77
CA CYS A 344 55.63 -10.47 -45.67
C CYS A 344 55.54 -8.95 -45.79
#